data_AF-A0A417F830-F1
#
_entry.id   AF-A0A417F830-F1
#
_cell.length_a   1.000
_cell.length_b   1.000
_cell.length_c   1.000
_cell.angle_alpha   90.00
_cell.angle_beta   90.00
_cell.angle_gamma   90.00
#
_symmetry.space_group_name_H-M   'P 1'
#
loop_
_entity.id
_entity.type
_entity.pdbx_description
1 polymer ?
#
loop_
_entity_poly.entity_id
_entity_poly.type
_entity_poly.pdbx_seq_one_letter_code
_entity_poly.pdbx_strand_id
1 'polypeptide(L)'
;MTTIERVIATARAEIGYIEKATNSQLEDKTANAGSGNWTKYAAFLDGLGVYNFPKNGYAWCDMFVDWCYISTFGLSVAMKMTNQPMGGYGAGCTQSAGYYRAVGRFHKSNPQPGDQIFFTNDGGKSMYHTGLVEKVSGGRVYTIEGNTSSAPGVVPNGGMVRDKSYSINCAQIGGYGTPDWSLVKEEEEMAEITQDKFNEMFKVAMNAYRAELQDNDCGNFSADGRKFVEETGLLVGGSKLPNGEANFMWQDFLTREQFATVLYRFAQKFGLS
;
A
#
# COMPACT_ATOMS: atom_id res chain seq x y z
N MET A 1 -2.24 12.99 -14.30
CA MET A 1 -1.08 13.23 -13.42
C MET A 1 -0.01 12.24 -13.85
N THR A 2 1.18 12.70 -14.23
CA THR A 2 2.29 11.82 -14.63
C THR A 2 2.75 10.96 -13.45
N THR A 3 3.49 9.88 -13.71
CA THR A 3 4.09 9.05 -12.68
C THR A 3 4.88 9.86 -11.64
N ILE A 4 5.72 10.81 -12.09
CA ILE A 4 6.54 11.64 -11.20
C ILE A 4 5.66 12.58 -10.35
N GLU A 5 4.63 13.17 -10.95
CA GLU A 5 3.69 14.04 -10.23
C GLU A 5 2.93 13.27 -9.13
N ARG A 6 2.61 12.00 -9.35
CA ARG A 6 1.92 11.15 -8.35
C ARG A 6 2.74 11.00 -7.06
N VAL A 7 4.03 10.65 -7.15
CA VAL A 7 4.86 10.48 -5.95
C VAL A 7 5.16 11.82 -5.28
N ILE A 8 5.31 12.89 -6.06
CA ILE A 8 5.45 14.24 -5.49
C ILE A 8 4.17 14.64 -4.75
N ALA A 9 2.99 14.32 -5.27
CA ALA A 9 1.73 14.58 -4.59
C ALA A 9 1.63 13.79 -3.27
N THR A 10 2.04 12.52 -3.25
CA THR A 10 2.17 11.71 -2.03
C THR A 10 3.07 12.39 -0.99
N ALA A 11 4.27 12.80 -1.39
CA ALA A 11 5.20 13.48 -0.48
C ALA A 11 4.66 14.83 0.03
N ARG A 12 4.03 15.63 -0.84
CA ARG A 12 3.41 16.92 -0.48
C ARG A 12 2.31 16.76 0.55
N ALA A 13 1.49 15.71 0.42
CA ALA A 13 0.41 15.44 1.36
C ALA A 13 0.91 15.26 2.79
N GLU A 14 2.18 14.85 2.96
CA GLU A 14 2.80 14.65 4.27
C GLU A 14 3.46 15.88 4.87
N ILE A 15 3.60 17.00 4.13
CA ILE A 15 4.17 18.24 4.68
C ILE A 15 3.44 18.66 5.96
N GLY A 16 4.21 18.86 7.03
CA GLY A 16 3.70 19.16 8.37
C GLY A 16 3.49 17.94 9.27
N TYR A 17 3.72 16.72 8.80
CA TYR A 17 3.78 15.54 9.66
C TYR A 17 4.95 15.67 10.65
N ILE A 18 4.69 15.41 11.93
CA ILE A 18 5.68 15.47 13.03
C ILE A 18 5.90 14.07 13.59
N GLU A 19 7.16 13.71 13.85
CA GLU A 19 7.52 12.46 14.51
C GLU A 19 6.97 12.35 15.94
N LYS A 20 6.84 11.12 16.42
CA LYS A 20 6.15 10.82 17.66
C LYS A 20 7.11 10.58 18.82
N ALA A 21 6.66 10.91 20.03
CA ALA A 21 7.38 10.62 21.28
C ALA A 21 7.41 9.11 21.56
N THR A 22 6.37 8.39 21.16
CA THR A 22 6.20 6.95 21.38
C THR A 22 5.58 6.29 20.16
N ASN A 23 5.54 4.95 20.14
CA ASN A 23 4.91 4.17 19.08
C ASN A 23 3.36 4.19 19.16
N SER A 24 2.77 5.39 19.19
CA SER A 24 1.32 5.60 19.30
C SER A 24 0.88 6.82 18.49
N GLN A 25 -0.38 6.85 18.07
CA GLN A 25 -0.97 7.95 17.28
C GLN A 25 -0.19 8.28 15.99
N LEU A 26 0.41 7.25 15.37
CA LEU A 26 1.31 7.43 14.21
C LEU A 26 0.60 8.04 13.00
N GLU A 27 -0.69 7.77 12.80
CA GLU A 27 -1.45 8.27 11.65
C GLU A 27 -1.87 9.74 11.78
N ASP A 28 -1.88 10.29 13.00
CA ASP A 28 -2.21 11.70 13.21
C ASP A 28 -1.03 12.57 12.78
N LYS A 29 -1.30 13.66 12.06
CA LYS A 29 -0.24 14.52 11.52
C LYS A 29 0.58 15.23 12.60
N THR A 30 0.00 15.55 13.75
CA THR A 30 0.64 16.42 14.77
C THR A 30 0.52 15.94 16.22
N ALA A 31 -0.40 15.02 16.52
CA ALA A 31 -0.53 14.45 17.86
C ALA A 31 0.72 13.65 18.26
N ASN A 32 0.90 13.45 19.57
CA ASN A 32 2.02 12.70 20.17
C ASN A 32 3.41 13.21 19.72
N ALA A 33 3.55 14.50 19.40
CA ALA A 33 4.83 15.07 18.96
C ALA A 33 5.95 14.81 19.98
N GLY A 34 7.13 14.42 19.50
CA GLY A 34 8.31 14.20 20.33
C GLY A 34 9.59 14.11 19.53
N SER A 35 10.66 13.61 20.15
CA SER A 35 11.98 13.43 19.54
C SER A 35 12.41 11.96 19.48
N GLY A 36 11.41 11.06 19.45
CA GLY A 36 11.61 9.62 19.56
C GLY A 36 11.79 8.92 18.22
N ASN A 37 11.76 9.65 17.09
CA ASN A 37 11.82 9.10 15.73
C ASN A 37 10.72 8.06 15.41
N TRP A 38 9.61 8.04 16.16
CA TRP A 38 8.49 7.15 15.90
C TRP A 38 7.62 7.71 14.77
N THR A 39 7.36 6.94 13.71
CA THR A 39 6.60 7.42 12.54
C THR A 39 5.70 6.36 11.92
N LYS A 40 4.61 6.77 11.26
CA LYS A 40 3.80 5.87 10.42
C LYS A 40 4.61 5.27 9.27
N TYR A 41 5.58 6.01 8.74
CA TYR A 41 6.43 5.58 7.63
C TYR A 41 7.26 4.36 8.01
N ALA A 42 8.01 4.47 9.11
CA ALA A 42 8.84 3.37 9.58
C ALA A 42 7.98 2.18 10.05
N ALA A 43 6.85 2.41 10.73
CA ALA A 43 5.93 1.34 11.12
C ALA A 43 5.39 0.55 9.92
N PHE A 44 4.98 1.27 8.87
CA PHE A 44 4.48 0.67 7.62
C PHE A 44 5.56 -0.19 6.94
N LEU A 45 6.78 0.35 6.82
CA LEU A 45 7.91 -0.36 6.19
C LEU A 45 8.38 -1.57 7.03
N ASP A 46 8.30 -1.47 8.35
CA ASP A 46 8.56 -2.58 9.27
C ASP A 46 7.56 -3.72 9.08
N GLY A 47 6.27 -3.39 8.92
CA GLY A 47 5.22 -4.37 8.63
C GLY A 47 5.40 -5.10 7.29
N LEU A 48 6.11 -4.48 6.33
CA LEU A 48 6.45 -5.06 5.03
C LEU A 48 7.80 -5.80 5.03
N GLY A 49 8.61 -5.69 6.08
CA GLY A 49 9.94 -6.31 6.14
C GLY A 49 10.93 -5.75 5.11
N VAL A 50 10.82 -4.46 4.76
CA VAL A 50 11.66 -3.83 3.72
C VAL A 50 13.15 -3.90 4.07
N TYR A 51 13.48 -3.73 5.35
CA TYR A 51 14.86 -3.66 5.83
C TYR A 51 15.26 -4.90 6.63
N ASN A 52 16.57 -5.02 6.88
CA ASN A 52 17.19 -6.14 7.61
C ASN A 52 16.64 -6.40 9.03
N PHE A 53 15.98 -5.41 9.66
CA PHE A 53 15.22 -5.54 10.92
C PHE A 53 14.31 -4.30 11.08
N PRO A 54 13.33 -4.30 12.01
CA PRO A 54 12.46 -3.14 12.24
C PRO A 54 13.22 -1.83 12.58
N LYS A 55 12.80 -0.71 12.00
CA LYS A 55 13.47 0.61 12.06
C LYS A 55 12.62 1.72 12.69
N ASN A 56 11.39 1.46 13.12
CA ASN A 56 10.61 2.48 13.80
C ASN A 56 11.30 2.91 15.12
N GLY A 57 11.46 4.23 15.32
CA GLY A 57 12.30 4.80 16.38
C GLY A 57 13.75 5.14 15.96
N TYR A 58 14.12 4.92 14.69
CA TYR A 58 15.40 5.35 14.11
C TYR A 58 15.22 6.55 13.16
N ALA A 59 16.32 7.25 12.86
CA ALA A 59 16.30 8.38 11.93
C ALA A 59 15.66 8.00 10.59
N TRP A 60 14.66 8.77 10.15
CA TRP A 60 13.66 8.32 9.17
C TRP A 60 13.63 9.08 7.84
N CYS A 61 14.69 9.84 7.50
CA CYS A 61 14.73 10.60 6.25
C CYS A 61 14.66 9.72 4.99
N ASP A 62 15.40 8.60 4.92
CA ASP A 62 15.32 7.65 3.80
C ASP A 62 14.00 6.88 3.82
N MET A 63 13.58 6.44 5.01
CA MET A 63 12.31 5.74 5.20
C MET A 63 11.11 6.54 4.70
N PHE A 64 11.14 7.87 4.84
CA PHE A 64 10.10 8.73 4.25
C PHE A 64 10.08 8.66 2.71
N VAL A 65 11.25 8.69 2.06
CA VAL A 65 11.34 8.62 0.60
C VAL A 65 10.92 7.22 0.10
N ASP A 66 11.38 6.16 0.76
CA ASP A 66 10.96 4.78 0.47
C ASP A 66 9.46 4.60 0.64
N TRP A 67 8.89 5.13 1.72
CA TRP A 67 7.43 5.14 1.93
C TRP A 67 6.71 5.87 0.80
N CYS A 68 7.21 7.03 0.34
CA CYS A 68 6.60 7.74 -0.79
C CYS A 68 6.55 6.87 -2.04
N TYR A 69 7.64 6.18 -2.40
CA TYR A 69 7.65 5.28 -3.55
C TYR A 69 6.74 4.06 -3.36
N ILE A 70 6.82 3.39 -2.21
CA ILE A 70 6.07 2.16 -1.94
C ILE A 70 4.57 2.43 -1.82
N SER A 71 4.17 3.50 -1.14
CA SER A 71 2.75 3.88 -1.02
C SER A 71 2.14 4.35 -2.34
N THR A 72 2.96 4.88 -3.26
CA THR A 72 2.46 5.35 -4.57
C THR A 72 2.42 4.23 -5.62
N PHE A 73 3.42 3.36 -5.66
CA PHE A 73 3.62 2.39 -6.76
C PHE A 73 3.57 0.93 -6.32
N GLY A 74 3.44 0.66 -5.03
CA GLY A 74 3.48 -0.68 -4.45
C GLY A 74 4.90 -1.22 -4.25
N LEU A 75 5.04 -2.16 -3.32
CA LEU A 75 6.32 -2.67 -2.85
C LEU A 75 7.21 -3.21 -3.98
N SER A 76 6.69 -4.10 -4.83
CA SER A 76 7.52 -4.77 -5.84
C SER A 76 8.11 -3.80 -6.87
N VAL A 77 7.32 -2.82 -7.32
CA VAL A 77 7.76 -1.82 -8.30
C VAL A 77 8.75 -0.85 -7.66
N ALA A 78 8.41 -0.33 -6.47
CA ALA A 78 9.25 0.60 -5.73
C ALA A 78 10.65 0.03 -5.43
N MET A 79 10.74 -1.21 -4.96
CA MET A 79 12.04 -1.83 -4.67
C MET A 79 12.89 -2.02 -5.94
N LYS A 80 12.27 -2.39 -7.07
CA LYS A 80 12.99 -2.52 -8.35
C LYS A 80 13.45 -1.17 -8.89
N MET A 81 12.58 -0.16 -8.87
CA MET A 81 12.93 1.16 -9.41
C MET A 81 14.04 1.84 -8.61
N THR A 82 14.20 1.56 -7.31
CA THR A 82 15.31 2.07 -6.49
C THR A 82 16.51 1.11 -6.42
N ASN A 83 16.43 -0.05 -7.07
CA ASN A 83 17.43 -1.13 -7.00
C ASN A 83 17.71 -1.61 -5.56
N GLN A 84 16.72 -1.50 -4.69
CA GLN A 84 16.83 -1.93 -3.30
C GLN A 84 16.47 -3.42 -3.15
N PRO A 85 17.30 -4.22 -2.45
CA PRO A 85 16.91 -5.57 -2.06
C PRO A 85 15.98 -5.55 -0.85
N MET A 86 15.02 -6.48 -0.81
CA MET A 86 14.24 -6.76 0.41
C MET A 86 15.17 -7.27 1.52
N GLY A 87 14.93 -6.83 2.76
CA GLY A 87 15.82 -7.12 3.88
C GLY A 87 17.15 -6.35 3.80
N GLY A 88 17.23 -5.31 2.96
CA GLY A 88 18.42 -4.51 2.73
C GLY A 88 18.69 -3.46 3.82
N TYR A 89 19.57 -2.53 3.49
CA TYR A 89 20.01 -1.44 4.37
C TYR A 89 19.52 -0.06 3.89
N GLY A 90 18.45 -0.03 3.08
CA GLY A 90 17.88 1.17 2.45
C GLY A 90 17.49 2.30 3.42
N ALA A 91 17.17 1.96 4.68
CA ALA A 91 16.90 2.96 5.72
C ALA A 91 18.08 3.92 5.99
N GLY A 92 19.30 3.57 5.58
CA GLY A 92 20.48 4.42 5.68
C GLY A 92 20.85 5.08 4.34
N CYS A 93 20.96 6.42 4.34
CA CYS A 93 21.24 7.22 3.13
C CYS A 93 22.46 6.81 2.33
N THR A 94 23.54 6.36 3.00
CA THR A 94 24.75 5.92 2.29
C THR A 94 24.48 4.65 1.47
N GLN A 95 23.70 3.72 2.01
CA GLN A 95 23.36 2.46 1.35
C GLN A 95 22.32 2.70 0.26
N SER A 96 21.31 3.53 0.54
CA SER A 96 20.31 3.97 -0.45
C SER A 96 20.97 4.59 -1.69
N ALA A 97 21.88 5.56 -1.51
CA ALA A 97 22.69 6.10 -2.60
C ALA A 97 23.55 5.02 -3.30
N GLY A 98 24.06 4.05 -2.54
CA GLY A 98 24.81 2.90 -3.05
C GLY A 98 24.01 2.03 -4.03
N TYR A 99 22.72 1.84 -3.79
CA TYR A 99 21.86 1.05 -4.67
C TYR A 99 21.70 1.70 -6.04
N TYR A 100 21.54 3.02 -6.12
CA TYR A 100 21.56 3.74 -7.41
C TYR A 100 22.93 3.68 -8.09
N ARG A 101 24.02 3.81 -7.32
CA ARG A 101 25.40 3.71 -7.86
C ARG A 101 25.66 2.35 -8.50
N ALA A 102 25.19 1.27 -7.88
CA ALA A 102 25.40 -0.09 -8.35
C ALA A 102 24.82 -0.36 -9.76
N VAL A 103 23.84 0.46 -10.19
CA VAL A 103 23.20 0.38 -11.51
C VAL A 103 23.43 1.62 -12.36
N GLY A 104 24.41 2.46 -12.01
CA GLY A 104 24.78 3.64 -12.80
C GLY A 104 23.73 4.76 -12.83
N ARG A 105 22.80 4.78 -11.88
CA ARG A 105 21.71 5.77 -11.79
C ARG A 105 21.91 6.82 -10.69
N PHE A 106 23.13 6.92 -10.16
CA PHE A 106 23.54 7.98 -9.26
C PHE A 106 24.38 9.01 -10.00
N HIS A 107 24.02 10.29 -9.92
CA HIS A 107 24.68 11.39 -10.63
C HIS A 107 24.86 12.63 -9.74
N LYS A 108 25.68 13.60 -10.18
CA LYS A 108 26.04 14.80 -9.40
C LYS A 108 25.51 16.11 -9.99
N SER A 109 24.85 16.06 -11.15
CA SER A 109 24.44 17.25 -11.90
C SER A 109 23.17 16.96 -12.69
N ASN A 110 22.48 18.03 -13.11
CA ASN A 110 21.21 17.94 -13.84
C ASN A 110 20.08 17.20 -13.09
N PRO A 111 19.83 17.52 -11.80
CA PRO A 111 18.72 16.92 -11.06
C PRO A 111 17.39 17.11 -11.76
N GLN A 112 16.53 16.11 -11.63
CA GLN A 112 15.18 16.10 -12.20
C GLN A 112 14.14 15.95 -11.09
N PRO A 113 12.90 16.45 -11.29
CA PRO A 113 11.77 16.07 -10.46
C PRO A 113 11.66 14.54 -10.33
N GLY A 114 11.40 14.06 -9.12
CA GLY A 114 11.36 12.64 -8.79
C GLY A 114 12.71 12.02 -8.41
N ASP A 115 13.85 12.67 -8.66
CA ASP A 115 15.12 12.17 -8.12
C ASP A 115 15.10 12.12 -6.59
N GLN A 116 15.79 11.13 -6.01
CA GLN A 116 16.15 11.17 -4.60
C GLN A 116 17.45 11.95 -4.43
N ILE A 117 17.42 13.08 -3.74
CA ILE A 117 18.62 13.87 -3.43
C ILE A 117 19.34 13.29 -2.20
N PHE A 118 20.67 13.31 -2.19
CA PHE A 118 21.46 12.86 -1.05
C PHE A 118 22.46 13.94 -0.61
N PHE A 119 22.56 14.14 0.70
CA PHE A 119 23.45 15.14 1.31
C PHE A 119 24.63 14.51 2.03
N THR A 120 25.78 15.19 1.96
CA THR A 120 27.07 14.73 2.46
C THR A 120 27.85 15.84 3.15
N ASN A 121 28.71 15.47 4.08
CA ASN A 121 29.68 16.35 4.74
C ASN A 121 31.13 15.95 4.43
N ASP A 122 31.34 14.92 3.59
CA ASP A 122 32.66 14.32 3.32
C ASP A 122 32.96 14.16 1.82
N GLY A 123 32.29 14.96 0.98
CA GLY A 123 32.46 14.95 -0.48
C GLY A 123 31.77 13.78 -1.19
N GLY A 124 30.84 13.11 -0.50
CA GLY A 124 30.00 12.05 -1.05
C GLY A 124 30.49 10.64 -0.74
N LYS A 125 31.46 10.48 0.16
CA LYS A 125 31.91 9.17 0.67
C LYS A 125 30.81 8.53 1.51
N SER A 126 30.14 9.33 2.34
CA SER A 126 28.92 8.99 3.06
C SER A 126 27.83 10.02 2.81
N MET A 127 26.58 9.58 3.06
CA MET A 127 25.39 10.41 3.00
C MET A 127 24.70 10.40 4.37
N TYR A 128 24.34 11.57 4.86
CA TYR A 128 23.75 11.76 6.19
C TYR A 128 22.28 12.20 6.15
N HIS A 129 21.77 12.60 4.99
CA HIS A 129 20.38 13.01 4.80
C HIS A 129 19.94 12.84 3.34
N THR A 130 18.64 12.78 3.12
CA THR A 130 18.03 12.62 1.79
C THR A 130 16.65 13.27 1.72
N GLY A 131 16.12 13.43 0.51
CA GLY A 131 14.77 13.91 0.24
C GLY A 131 14.33 13.57 -1.18
N LEU A 132 13.07 13.87 -1.49
CA LEU A 132 12.52 13.76 -2.84
C LEU A 132 12.62 15.12 -3.55
N VAL A 133 13.20 15.14 -4.74
CA VAL A 133 13.24 16.35 -5.58
C VAL A 133 11.85 16.61 -6.15
N GLU A 134 11.27 17.76 -5.78
CA GLU A 134 9.96 18.20 -6.25
C GLU A 134 10.07 18.94 -7.59
N LYS A 135 11.03 19.87 -7.68
CA LYS A 135 11.26 20.68 -8.89
C LYS A 135 12.66 21.27 -8.91
N VAL A 136 13.10 21.68 -10.10
CA VAL A 136 14.36 22.41 -10.30
C VAL A 136 14.05 23.67 -11.10
N SER A 137 14.38 24.84 -10.54
CA SER A 137 14.12 26.13 -11.19
C SER A 137 14.97 27.24 -10.58
N GLY A 138 15.33 28.25 -11.38
CA GLY A 138 16.06 29.42 -10.90
C GLY A 138 17.42 29.11 -10.27
N GLY A 139 18.13 28.07 -10.74
CA GLY A 139 19.41 27.63 -10.17
C GLY A 139 19.29 26.95 -8.80
N ARG A 140 18.07 26.52 -8.45
CA ARG A 140 17.77 25.86 -7.18
C ARG A 140 17.09 24.50 -7.40
N VAL A 141 17.34 23.60 -6.47
CA VAL A 141 16.58 22.35 -6.29
C VAL A 141 15.62 22.53 -5.13
N TYR A 142 14.37 22.14 -5.32
CA TYR A 142 13.31 22.16 -4.31
C TYR A 142 12.96 20.72 -3.96
N THR A 143 12.82 20.44 -2.68
CA THR A 143 12.72 19.08 -2.15
C THR A 143 11.62 18.99 -1.11
N ILE A 144 11.12 17.77 -0.90
CA ILE A 144 10.29 17.40 0.24
C ILE A 144 11.05 16.34 1.01
N GLU A 145 11.36 16.65 2.26
CA GLU A 145 12.27 15.87 3.10
C GLU A 145 11.53 15.38 4.34
N GLY A 146 11.80 14.14 4.73
CA GLY A 146 11.42 13.59 6.02
C GLY A 146 12.54 13.79 7.04
N ASN A 147 12.18 13.82 8.31
CA ASN A 147 13.09 14.03 9.43
C ASN A 147 13.96 15.29 9.31
N THR A 148 13.37 16.39 8.86
CA THR A 148 13.99 17.71 8.76
C THR A 148 13.19 18.75 9.55
N SER A 149 13.49 20.04 9.40
CA SER A 149 12.73 21.14 10.00
C SER A 149 12.65 22.36 9.08
N SER A 150 11.90 23.38 9.51
CA SER A 150 11.80 24.67 8.82
C SER A 150 13.07 25.54 8.92
N ALA A 151 14.09 25.12 9.69
CA ALA A 151 15.35 25.86 9.77
C ALA A 151 16.08 25.85 8.41
N PRO A 152 16.85 26.88 8.06
CA PRO A 152 17.54 26.96 6.77
C PRO A 152 18.66 25.90 6.66
N GLY A 153 18.96 25.48 5.43
CA GLY A 153 20.00 24.50 5.14
C GLY A 153 19.57 23.05 5.38
N VAL A 154 20.52 22.13 5.26
CA VAL A 154 20.27 20.69 5.43
C VAL A 154 20.18 20.39 6.93
N VAL A 155 19.01 19.97 7.39
CA VAL A 155 18.75 19.71 8.81
C VAL A 155 18.39 18.23 8.98
N PRO A 156 19.35 17.35 9.27
CA PRO A 156 19.02 15.97 9.59
C PRO A 156 18.41 15.89 10.99
N ASN A 157 17.54 14.89 11.20
CA ASN A 157 16.92 14.62 12.49
C ASN A 157 16.11 15.80 13.07
N GLY A 158 15.44 16.55 12.20
CA GLY A 158 14.64 17.72 12.57
C GLY A 158 13.20 17.42 12.99
N GLY A 159 12.76 16.16 12.89
CA GLY A 159 11.50 15.68 13.47
C GLY A 159 10.23 15.95 12.67
N MET A 160 10.30 16.44 11.43
CA MET A 160 9.10 16.63 10.61
C MET A 160 9.33 16.46 9.11
N VAL A 161 8.23 16.35 8.36
CA VAL A 161 8.23 16.48 6.90
C VAL A 161 8.10 17.95 6.52
N ARG A 162 9.05 18.47 5.73
CA ARG A 162 9.02 19.85 5.22
C ARG A 162 9.51 19.97 3.79
N ASP A 163 8.98 20.98 3.13
CA ASP A 163 9.55 21.53 1.91
C ASP A 163 10.86 22.26 2.22
N LYS A 164 11.85 22.08 1.34
CA LYS A 164 13.19 22.68 1.46
C LYS A 164 13.66 23.11 0.08
N SER A 165 14.69 23.96 0.04
CA SER A 165 15.34 24.29 -1.22
C SER A 165 16.80 24.68 -1.03
N TYR A 166 17.61 24.38 -2.03
CA TYR A 166 19.05 24.58 -2.01
C TYR A 166 19.50 25.18 -3.34
N SER A 167 20.59 25.95 -3.30
CA SER A 167 21.33 26.24 -4.54
C SER A 167 21.74 24.91 -5.17
N ILE A 168 21.68 24.80 -6.51
CA ILE A 168 22.16 23.60 -7.23
C ILE A 168 23.65 23.34 -6.98
N ASN A 169 24.40 24.37 -6.56
CA ASN A 169 25.82 24.33 -6.19
C ASN A 169 26.05 24.21 -4.67
N CYS A 170 25.03 23.84 -3.89
CA CYS A 170 25.18 23.66 -2.45
C CYS A 170 26.24 22.59 -2.15
N ALA A 171 27.27 22.95 -1.36
CA ALA A 171 28.41 22.08 -1.10
C ALA A 171 28.04 20.78 -0.39
N GLN A 172 26.92 20.75 0.34
CA GLN A 172 26.42 19.55 0.99
C GLN A 172 25.68 18.60 0.05
N ILE A 173 25.44 18.94 -1.22
CA ILE A 173 24.80 18.02 -2.17
C ILE A 173 25.83 16.96 -2.58
N GLY A 174 25.59 15.72 -2.17
CA GLY A 174 26.43 14.57 -2.51
C GLY A 174 26.09 13.95 -3.87
N GLY A 175 24.83 14.10 -4.30
CA GLY A 175 24.33 13.69 -5.60
C GLY A 175 22.85 13.33 -5.56
N TYR A 176 22.40 12.65 -6.62
CA TYR A 176 21.01 12.32 -6.87
C TYR A 176 20.91 10.88 -7.37
N GLY A 177 19.94 10.13 -6.89
CA GLY A 177 19.57 8.82 -7.44
C GLY A 177 18.31 8.96 -8.28
N THR A 178 18.37 8.53 -9.55
CA THR A 178 17.20 8.53 -10.44
C THR A 178 16.52 7.16 -10.41
N PRO A 179 15.28 7.05 -9.90
CA PRO A 179 14.50 5.83 -10.00
C PRO A 179 14.29 5.40 -11.46
N ASP A 180 14.12 4.11 -11.68
CA ASP A 180 13.82 3.60 -13.02
C ASP A 180 12.34 3.79 -13.30
N TRP A 181 12.00 5.00 -13.78
CA TRP A 181 10.64 5.40 -14.10
C TRP A 181 10.00 4.53 -15.18
N SER A 182 10.77 3.82 -16.01
CA SER A 182 10.23 2.92 -17.03
C SER A 182 9.52 1.69 -16.45
N LEU A 183 9.84 1.33 -15.19
CA LEU A 183 9.20 0.21 -14.49
C LEU A 183 7.83 0.57 -13.95
N VAL A 184 7.58 1.86 -13.73
CA VAL A 184 6.24 2.35 -13.46
C VAL A 184 5.59 2.52 -14.81
N LYS A 185 4.84 1.49 -15.20
CA LYS A 185 3.85 1.69 -16.27
C LYS A 185 3.01 2.86 -15.79
N GLU A 186 2.97 3.94 -16.59
CA GLU A 186 1.84 4.85 -16.46
C GLU A 186 0.64 3.92 -16.45
N GLU A 187 -0.20 4.02 -15.42
CA GLU A 187 -1.53 3.46 -15.55
C GLU A 187 -2.02 4.06 -16.86
N GLU A 188 -2.05 3.27 -17.95
CA GLU A 188 -3.07 3.42 -18.97
C GLU A 188 -4.30 3.62 -18.13
N GLU A 189 -4.76 4.88 -18.01
CA GLU A 189 -5.78 5.34 -17.05
C GLU A 189 -6.62 4.14 -16.72
N MET A 190 -6.43 3.49 -15.56
CA MET A 190 -6.81 2.09 -15.39
C MET A 190 -8.25 1.92 -15.86
N ALA A 191 -8.43 1.48 -17.12
CA ALA A 191 -9.51 2.00 -17.99
C ALA A 191 -10.76 2.13 -17.16
N GLU A 192 -11.11 3.37 -16.78
CA GLU A 192 -12.03 3.70 -15.69
C GLU A 192 -12.98 2.53 -15.53
N ILE A 193 -12.75 1.64 -14.53
CA ILE A 193 -13.48 0.36 -14.51
C ILE A 193 -14.93 0.76 -14.42
N THR A 194 -15.61 0.70 -15.55
CA THR A 194 -16.94 1.26 -15.66
C THR A 194 -17.79 0.50 -14.65
N GLN A 195 -18.83 1.13 -14.13
CA GLN A 195 -19.73 0.44 -13.22
C GLN A 195 -20.19 -0.90 -13.84
N ASP A 196 -20.33 -0.96 -15.16
CA ASP A 196 -20.63 -2.18 -15.91
C ASP A 196 -19.51 -3.23 -15.82
N LYS A 197 -18.24 -2.82 -16.02
CA LYS A 197 -17.13 -3.76 -15.91
C LYS A 197 -16.92 -4.27 -14.49
N PHE A 198 -17.10 -3.39 -13.51
CA PHE A 198 -17.13 -3.77 -12.10
C PHE A 198 -18.28 -4.76 -11.84
N ASN A 199 -19.48 -4.49 -12.34
CA ASN A 199 -20.64 -5.37 -12.18
C ASN A 199 -20.40 -6.75 -12.83
N GLU A 200 -19.73 -6.81 -13.98
CA GLU A 200 -19.32 -8.09 -14.59
C GLU A 200 -18.35 -8.86 -13.70
N MET A 201 -17.29 -8.21 -13.22
CA MET A 201 -16.30 -8.82 -12.35
C MET A 201 -16.92 -9.27 -11.02
N PHE A 202 -17.81 -8.45 -10.46
CA PHE A 202 -18.56 -8.76 -9.26
C PHE A 202 -19.49 -9.95 -9.48
N LYS A 203 -20.19 -10.04 -10.62
CA LYS A 203 -20.99 -11.23 -10.96
C LYS A 203 -20.15 -12.49 -11.02
N VAL A 204 -18.97 -12.43 -11.65
CA VAL A 204 -18.05 -13.58 -11.72
C VAL A 204 -17.58 -13.99 -10.32
N ALA A 205 -17.13 -13.02 -9.52
CA ALA A 205 -16.68 -13.28 -8.15
C ALA A 205 -17.80 -13.84 -7.26
N MET A 206 -19.01 -13.28 -7.35
CA MET A 206 -20.17 -13.76 -6.60
C MET A 206 -20.60 -15.16 -7.04
N ASN A 207 -20.52 -15.48 -8.33
CA ASN A 207 -20.82 -16.83 -8.81
C ASN A 207 -19.78 -17.85 -8.30
N ALA A 208 -18.50 -17.47 -8.29
CA ALA A 208 -17.45 -18.32 -7.73
C ALA A 208 -17.64 -18.55 -6.23
N TYR A 209 -17.88 -17.47 -5.47
CA TYR A 209 -18.15 -17.55 -4.03
C TYR A 209 -19.39 -18.41 -3.72
N ARG A 210 -20.49 -18.22 -4.46
CA ARG A 210 -21.68 -19.06 -4.28
C ARG A 210 -21.40 -20.53 -4.59
N ALA A 211 -20.61 -20.83 -5.60
CA ALA A 211 -20.24 -22.21 -5.91
C ALA A 211 -19.48 -22.89 -4.76
N GLU A 212 -18.70 -22.15 -3.98
CA GLU A 212 -18.05 -22.66 -2.76
C GLU A 212 -19.06 -22.99 -1.64
N LEU A 213 -20.19 -22.29 -1.58
CA LEU A 213 -21.28 -22.54 -0.61
C LEU A 213 -22.27 -23.62 -1.08
N GLN A 214 -22.19 -24.06 -2.33
CA GLN A 214 -23.07 -25.08 -2.91
C GLN A 214 -22.59 -26.49 -2.59
N ASP A 215 -22.34 -26.71 -1.31
CA ASP A 215 -22.06 -27.99 -0.70
C ASP A 215 -23.11 -28.29 0.40
N ASN A 216 -22.85 -29.28 1.25
CA ASN A 216 -23.73 -29.61 2.37
C ASN A 216 -23.16 -29.13 3.72
N ASP A 217 -22.19 -28.20 3.73
CA ASP A 217 -21.68 -27.63 4.98
C ASP A 217 -22.79 -26.88 5.71
N CYS A 218 -22.89 -27.07 7.02
CA CYS A 218 -24.02 -26.57 7.78
C CYS A 218 -23.69 -26.34 9.26
N GLY A 219 -24.37 -25.37 9.87
CA GLY A 219 -24.22 -25.08 11.29
C GLY A 219 -25.02 -26.04 12.18
N ASN A 220 -24.47 -26.36 13.35
CA ASN A 220 -25.08 -27.29 14.32
C ASN A 220 -26.49 -26.89 14.77
N PHE A 221 -26.80 -25.59 14.83
CA PHE A 221 -28.11 -25.08 15.27
C PHE A 221 -29.28 -25.53 14.39
N SER A 222 -29.01 -25.92 13.14
CA SER A 222 -30.04 -26.23 12.13
C SER A 222 -30.40 -27.71 12.03
N ALA A 223 -29.78 -28.58 12.84
CA ALA A 223 -29.85 -30.04 12.68
C ALA A 223 -31.29 -30.59 12.62
N ASP A 224 -32.13 -30.22 13.59
CA ASP A 224 -33.53 -30.68 13.64
C ASP A 224 -34.36 -30.14 12.47
N GLY A 225 -34.11 -28.88 12.08
CA GLY A 225 -34.77 -28.25 10.94
C GLY A 225 -34.40 -28.92 9.61
N ARG A 226 -33.10 -29.21 9.39
CA ARG A 226 -32.60 -29.92 8.20
C ARG A 226 -33.19 -31.32 8.10
N LYS A 227 -33.13 -32.09 9.19
CA LYS A 227 -33.72 -33.42 9.25
C LYS A 227 -35.21 -33.40 8.89
N PHE A 228 -35.97 -32.46 9.45
CA PHE A 228 -37.39 -32.31 9.13
C PHE A 228 -37.62 -32.03 7.65
N VAL A 229 -36.93 -31.05 7.05
CA VAL A 229 -37.16 -30.70 5.63
C VAL A 229 -36.70 -31.78 4.66
N GLU A 230 -35.66 -32.55 5.03
CA GLU A 230 -35.17 -33.72 4.28
C GLU A 230 -36.21 -34.86 4.30
N GLU A 231 -36.64 -35.30 5.49
CA GLU A 231 -37.61 -36.39 5.66
C GLU A 231 -38.98 -36.06 5.04
N THR A 232 -39.35 -34.77 5.08
CA THR A 232 -40.62 -34.31 4.53
C THR A 232 -40.56 -33.99 3.04
N GLY A 233 -39.38 -33.92 2.43
CA GLY A 233 -39.20 -33.49 1.04
C GLY A 233 -39.63 -32.04 0.77
N LEU A 234 -39.71 -31.20 1.80
CA LEU A 234 -40.12 -29.80 1.68
C LEU A 234 -39.09 -29.00 0.88
N LEU A 235 -37.81 -29.20 1.20
CA LEU A 235 -36.70 -28.58 0.48
C LEU A 235 -36.12 -29.59 -0.50
N VAL A 236 -35.91 -29.15 -1.74
CA VAL A 236 -35.14 -29.90 -2.73
C VAL A 236 -33.92 -29.07 -3.06
N GLY A 237 -32.78 -29.74 -3.02
CA GLY A 237 -31.48 -29.17 -3.31
C GLY A 237 -31.26 -28.80 -4.78
N GLY A 238 -30.06 -28.31 -5.08
CA GLY A 238 -29.59 -28.07 -6.44
C GLY A 238 -29.15 -29.35 -7.16
N SER A 239 -28.26 -29.20 -8.14
CA SER A 239 -27.60 -30.33 -8.80
C SER A 239 -26.90 -31.22 -7.78
N LYS A 240 -27.02 -32.54 -7.94
CA LYS A 240 -26.34 -33.52 -7.07
C LYS A 240 -24.85 -33.23 -6.95
N LEU A 241 -24.30 -33.54 -5.78
CA LEU A 241 -22.85 -33.49 -5.54
C LEU A 241 -22.14 -34.50 -6.47
N PRO A 242 -20.82 -34.34 -6.71
CA PRO A 242 -20.05 -35.27 -7.55
C PRO A 242 -20.13 -36.73 -7.12
N ASN A 243 -20.39 -37.00 -5.84
CA ASN A 243 -20.58 -38.33 -5.27
C ASN A 243 -22.00 -38.91 -5.48
N GLY A 244 -22.92 -38.17 -6.12
CA GLY A 244 -24.29 -38.58 -6.41
C GLY A 244 -25.32 -38.29 -5.30
N GLU A 245 -24.88 -37.72 -4.18
CA GLU A 245 -25.75 -37.32 -3.07
C GLU A 245 -26.57 -36.06 -3.39
N ALA A 246 -27.68 -35.89 -2.68
CA ALA A 246 -28.47 -34.66 -2.77
C ALA A 246 -27.66 -33.47 -2.24
N ASN A 247 -27.67 -32.36 -2.96
CA ASN A 247 -26.96 -31.15 -2.59
C ASN A 247 -27.94 -30.07 -2.13
N PHE A 248 -28.09 -29.88 -0.83
CA PHE A 248 -29.05 -28.94 -0.28
C PHE A 248 -28.51 -27.51 -0.20
N MET A 249 -27.20 -27.29 -0.38
CA MET A 249 -26.58 -25.96 -0.48
C MET A 249 -26.92 -25.09 0.75
N TRP A 250 -26.76 -25.66 1.95
CA TRP A 250 -27.36 -25.11 3.18
C TRP A 250 -26.89 -23.71 3.54
N GLN A 251 -25.68 -23.33 3.12
CA GLN A 251 -25.10 -22.01 3.38
C GLN A 251 -25.27 -21.03 2.20
N ASP A 252 -25.72 -21.51 1.04
CA ASP A 252 -25.98 -20.64 -0.12
C ASP A 252 -27.24 -19.79 0.08
N PHE A 253 -27.33 -18.70 -0.69
CA PHE A 253 -28.45 -17.77 -0.61
C PHE A 253 -29.74 -18.35 -1.19
N LEU A 254 -30.79 -18.36 -0.36
CA LEU A 254 -32.14 -18.74 -0.77
C LEU A 254 -32.71 -17.75 -1.79
N THR A 255 -33.13 -18.23 -2.96
CA THR A 255 -33.86 -17.41 -3.93
C THR A 255 -35.34 -17.29 -3.57
N ARG A 256 -36.01 -16.24 -4.07
CA ARG A 256 -37.46 -16.07 -3.88
C ARG A 256 -38.26 -17.23 -4.49
N GLU A 257 -37.77 -17.83 -5.58
CA GLU A 257 -38.41 -18.99 -6.23
C GLU A 257 -38.29 -20.26 -5.37
N GLN A 258 -37.10 -20.51 -4.80
CA GLN A 258 -36.92 -21.62 -3.86
C GLN A 258 -37.81 -21.44 -2.63
N PHE A 259 -37.87 -20.22 -2.08
CA PHE A 259 -38.75 -19.91 -0.95
C PHE A 259 -40.23 -20.15 -1.29
N ALA A 260 -40.71 -19.64 -2.43
CA ALA A 260 -42.08 -19.85 -2.86
C ALA A 260 -42.41 -21.34 -3.05
N THR A 261 -41.47 -22.12 -3.58
CA THR A 261 -41.60 -23.57 -3.74
C THR A 261 -41.73 -24.28 -2.38
N VAL A 262 -40.88 -23.90 -1.41
CA VAL A 262 -40.94 -24.45 -0.04
C VAL A 262 -42.28 -24.11 0.61
N LEU A 263 -42.75 -22.85 0.52
CA LEU A 263 -44.05 -22.44 1.06
C LEU A 263 -45.22 -23.22 0.43
N TYR A 264 -45.20 -23.38 -0.89
CA TYR A 264 -46.23 -24.14 -1.61
C TYR A 264 -46.27 -25.59 -1.16
N ARG A 265 -45.11 -26.25 -1.08
CA ARG A 265 -45.01 -27.64 -0.58
C ARG A 265 -45.44 -27.77 0.87
N PHE A 266 -45.09 -26.78 1.70
CA PHE A 266 -45.54 -26.72 3.08
C PHE A 266 -47.06 -26.65 3.15
N ALA A 267 -47.69 -25.75 2.39
CA ALA A 267 -49.14 -25.62 2.35
C ALA A 267 -49.83 -26.92 1.91
N GLN A 268 -49.35 -27.56 0.83
CA GLN A 268 -49.88 -28.83 0.35
C GLN A 268 -49.76 -29.94 1.40
N LYS A 269 -48.59 -30.04 2.05
CA LYS A 269 -48.29 -31.11 2.99
C LYS A 269 -49.12 -31.02 4.27
N PHE A 270 -49.49 -29.81 4.68
CA PHE A 270 -50.24 -29.55 5.91
C PHE A 270 -51.69 -29.10 5.67
N GLY A 271 -52.20 -29.23 4.44
CA GLY A 271 -53.61 -28.96 4.11
C GLY A 271 -54.03 -27.51 4.28
N LEU A 272 -53.10 -26.56 4.04
CA LEU A 272 -53.35 -25.12 4.08
C LEU A 272 -53.83 -24.56 2.72
N SER A 273 -54.02 -25.43 1.73
CA SER A 273 -54.51 -25.14 0.37
C SER A 273 -55.75 -25.95 0.05
#